data_AF-A0A2G6GB81-F1
#
_entry.id   AF-A0A2G6GB81-F1
#
_cell.length_a   1.000
_cell.length_b   1.000
_cell.length_c   1.000
_cell.angle_alpha   90.00
_cell.angle_beta   90.00
_cell.angle_gamma   90.00
#
_symmetry.space_group_name_H-M   'P 1'
#
loop_
_entity.id
_entity.type
_entity.pdbx_description
1 polymer ?
#
loop_
_entity_poly.entity_id
_entity_poly.type
_entity_poly.pdbx_seq_one_letter_code
_entity_poly.pdbx_strand_id
1 'polypeptide(L)' 'MGLRNKRPHSLVYSVKRKGVYSGKKVEKAIKHYKKLLKREELEGNTLWIQNAKKIVLAKFKKYSINPAKI' A
#
# COMPACT_ATOMS: atom_id res chain seq x y z
N MET A 1 -31.87 -41.78 -0.47
CA MET A 1 -30.43 -41.45 -0.39
C MET A 1 -29.98 -40.93 -1.75
N GLY A 2 -29.71 -39.65 -1.92
CA GLY A 2 -28.33 -39.11 -2.05
C GLY A 2 -27.82 -39.36 -3.46
N LEU A 3 -27.67 -38.38 -4.35
CA LEU A 3 -26.60 -37.38 -4.32
C LEU A 3 -27.03 -36.14 -5.13
N ARG A 4 -27.15 -34.98 -4.46
CA ARG A 4 -27.23 -33.67 -5.15
C ARG A 4 -25.95 -33.50 -5.95
N ASN A 5 -26.06 -33.09 -7.23
CA ASN A 5 -24.94 -32.62 -8.03
C ASN A 5 -24.28 -31.42 -7.34
N LYS A 6 -23.33 -31.67 -6.44
CA LYS A 6 -22.53 -30.63 -5.80
C LYS A 6 -21.60 -30.09 -6.89
N ARG A 7 -21.88 -28.89 -7.40
CA ARG A 7 -20.94 -28.11 -8.24
C ARG A 7 -19.55 -28.21 -7.60
N PRO A 8 -18.48 -28.51 -8.34
CA PRO A 8 -17.16 -28.62 -7.76
C PRO A 8 -16.82 -27.33 -7.03
N HIS A 9 -16.48 -27.46 -5.75
CA HIS A 9 -15.97 -26.43 -4.85
C HIS A 9 -14.53 -26.03 -5.26
N SER A 10 -14.22 -25.96 -6.56
CA SER A 10 -12.94 -25.42 -6.96
C SER A 10 -13.06 -23.92 -6.82
N LEU A 11 -12.62 -23.41 -5.67
CA LEU A 11 -12.00 -22.11 -5.59
C LEU A 11 -10.87 -22.15 -6.62
N VAL A 12 -11.20 -21.81 -7.87
CA VAL A 12 -10.22 -21.41 -8.87
C VAL A 12 -9.69 -20.09 -8.33
N TYR A 13 -8.84 -20.17 -7.31
CA TYR A 13 -7.97 -19.07 -6.99
C TYR A 13 -7.26 -18.79 -8.31
N SER A 14 -7.54 -17.64 -8.92
CA SER A 14 -6.70 -17.12 -9.98
C SER A 14 -5.36 -16.83 -9.32
N VAL A 15 -4.54 -17.87 -9.16
CA VAL A 15 -3.15 -17.76 -8.75
C VAL A 15 -2.48 -17.09 -9.94
N LYS A 16 -2.50 -15.76 -9.94
CA LYS A 16 -1.92 -14.96 -11.01
C LYS A 16 -0.44 -15.36 -11.09
N ARG A 17 -0.05 -16.01 -12.20
CA ARG A 17 1.34 -16.46 -12.44
C ARG A 17 2.35 -15.30 -12.55
N LYS A 18 1.88 -14.04 -12.64
CA LYS A 18 2.70 -12.84 -12.79
C LYS A 18 3.01 -12.18 -11.43
N GLY A 19 3.83 -12.84 -10.62
CA GLY A 19 4.60 -12.24 -9.51
C GLY A 19 3.86 -11.89 -8.22
N VAL A 20 4.63 -11.69 -7.14
CA VAL A 20 4.12 -11.37 -5.80
C VAL A 20 3.38 -10.03 -5.82
N TYR A 21 2.10 -10.04 -5.48
CA TYR A 21 1.21 -8.85 -5.44
C TYR A 21 1.70 -7.74 -4.47
N SER A 22 2.76 -8.01 -3.69
CA SER A 22 3.35 -7.11 -2.70
C SER A 22 4.43 -6.15 -3.22
N GLY A 23 4.90 -6.29 -4.47
CA GLY A 23 6.21 -5.78 -4.89
C GLY A 23 6.44 -4.26 -4.81
N LYS A 24 5.40 -3.42 -4.80
CA LYS A 24 5.55 -1.95 -4.89
C LYS A 24 5.15 -1.18 -3.63
N LYS A 25 5.07 -1.84 -2.47
CA LYS A 25 4.65 -1.17 -1.22
C LYS A 25 5.62 -0.04 -0.81
N VAL A 26 6.92 -0.29 -0.95
CA VAL A 26 8.01 0.66 -0.67
C VAL A 26 7.94 1.85 -1.65
N GLU A 27 7.94 1.57 -2.95
CA GLU A 27 7.83 2.60 -4.00
C GLU A 27 6.58 3.48 -3.83
N LYS A 28 5.42 2.87 -3.54
CA LYS A 28 4.17 3.60 -3.30
C LYS A 28 4.24 4.48 -2.06
N ALA A 29 4.89 4.03 -0.99
CA ALA A 29 5.08 4.84 0.21
C ALA A 29 5.98 6.05 -0.08
N ILE A 30 7.08 5.85 -0.80
CA ILE A 30 7.99 6.93 -1.24
C ILE A 30 7.26 7.94 -2.12
N LYS A 31 6.53 7.46 -3.14
CA LYS A 31 5.74 8.32 -4.04
C LYS A 31 4.68 9.12 -3.27
N HIS A 32 4.04 8.51 -2.28
CA HIS A 32 3.06 9.19 -1.44
C HIS A 32 3.71 10.28 -0.58
N TYR A 33 4.86 10.00 0.03
CA TYR A 33 5.63 11.00 0.80
C TYR A 33 6.01 12.22 -0.06
N LYS A 34 6.55 11.99 -1.26
CA LYS A 34 6.89 13.06 -2.21
C LYS A 34 5.68 13.91 -2.61
N LYS A 35 4.51 13.28 -2.77
CA LYS A 35 3.26 14.00 -3.05
C LYS A 35 2.83 14.88 -1.88
N LEU A 36 3.03 14.43 -0.65
CA LEU A 36 2.72 15.22 0.55
C LEU A 36 3.66 16.42 0.71
N LEU A 37 4.96 16.27 0.41
CA LEU A 37 5.90 17.40 0.40
C LEU A 37 5.48 18.47 -0.62
N LYS A 38 5.18 18.06 -1.85
CA LYS A 38 4.68 19.00 -2.88
C LYS A 38 3.39 19.71 -2.47
N ARG A 39 2.50 19.04 -1.74
CA ARG A 39 1.27 19.68 -1.25
C ARG A 39 1.52 20.62 -0.09
N GLU A 40 2.46 20.28 0.79
CA GLU A 40 2.86 21.17 1.88
C GLU A 40 3.48 22.47 1.35
N GLU A 41 4.24 22.41 0.26
CA GLU A 41 4.77 23.61 -0.41
C GLU A 41 3.67 24.51 -0.99
N LEU A 42 2.56 23.93 -1.45
CA LEU A 42 1.45 24.67 -2.09
C LEU A 42 0.40 25.17 -1.09
N GLU A 43 0.00 24.30 -0.15
CA GLU A 43 -1.10 24.54 0.79
C GLU A 43 -0.61 25.04 2.16
N GLY A 44 0.69 24.91 2.44
CA GLY A 44 1.26 25.08 3.77
C GLY A 44 1.07 23.86 4.67
N ASN A 45 1.51 23.99 5.92
CA ASN A 45 1.50 22.89 6.89
C ASN A 45 0.12 22.72 7.54
N THR A 46 -0.82 22.10 6.82
CA THR A 46 -2.18 21.84 7.29
C THR A 46 -2.28 20.59 8.17
N LEU A 47 -3.30 20.52 9.03
CA LEU A 47 -3.51 19.41 9.96
C LEU A 47 -3.63 18.05 9.25
N TRP A 48 -4.26 18.02 8.07
CA TRP A 48 -4.44 16.80 7.29
C TRP A 48 -3.11 16.31 6.69
N ILE A 49 -2.22 17.23 6.27
CA ILE A 49 -0.88 16.89 5.78
C ILE A 49 -0.03 16.32 6.90
N GLN A 50 -0.07 16.92 8.10
CA GLN A 50 0.64 16.39 9.27
C GLN A 50 0.19 14.95 9.61
N ASN A 51 -1.12 14.71 9.63
CA ASN A 51 -1.68 13.40 9.89
C ASN A 51 -1.33 12.39 8.78
N ALA A 52 -1.38 12.81 7.51
CA ALA A 52 -0.97 11.97 6.40
C ALA A 52 0.53 11.61 6.45
N LYS A 53 1.39 12.58 6.81
CA LYS A 53 2.82 12.35 7.01
C LYS A 53 3.08 11.36 8.13
N LYS A 54 2.39 11.46 9.28
CA LYS A 54 2.50 10.47 10.38
C LYS A 54 2.24 9.05 9.90
N ILE A 55 1.20 8.83 9.09
CA ILE A 55 0.87 7.51 8.52
C ILE A 55 1.98 7.00 7.60
N VAL A 56 2.55 7.87 6.77
CA VAL A 56 3.64 7.49 5.84
C VAL A 56 4.94 7.20 6.59
N LEU A 57 5.26 7.98 7.62
CA LEU A 57 6.41 7.73 8.48
C LEU A 57 6.29 6.40 9.24
N ALA A 58 5.08 6.03 9.70
CA ALA A 58 4.84 4.71 10.27
C ALA A 58 5.10 3.58 9.26
N LYS A 59 4.74 3.77 7.98
CA LYS A 59 5.08 2.83 6.90
C LYS A 59 6.59 2.79 6.64
N PHE A 60 7.28 3.92 6.67
CA PHE A 60 8.73 3.97 6.53
C PHE A 60 9.45 3.22 7.66
N LYS A 61 8.99 3.39 8.90
CA LYS A 61 9.48 2.60 10.05
C LYS A 61 9.26 1.09 9.83
N LYS A 62 8.08 0.70 9.34
CA LYS A 62 7.76 -0.70 9.03
C LYS A 62 8.66 -1.29 7.93
N TYR A 63 9.09 -0.47 6.98
CA TYR A 63 9.89 -0.89 5.83
C TYR A 63 11.38 -0.56 5.98
N SER A 64 11.82 -0.09 7.15
CA SER A 64 13.20 0.35 7.42
C SER A 64 13.73 1.37 6.40
N ILE A 65 12.87 2.29 5.95
CA ILE A 65 13.23 3.36 5.01
C ILE A 65 13.58 4.61 5.82
N ASN A 66 14.75 5.21 5.54
CA ASN A 66 15.14 6.47 6.15
C ASN A 66 14.61 7.67 5.33
N PRO A 67 13.67 8.50 5.86
CA PRO A 67 13.14 9.64 5.15
C PRO A 67 14.18 10.70 4.78
N ALA A 68 15.31 10.78 5.49
CA ALA A 68 16.38 11.74 5.19
C ALA A 68 17.17 11.39 3.91
N LYS A 69 17.00 10.19 3.38
CA LYS A 69 17.69 9.69 2.17
C LYS A 69 16.78 9.63 0.92
N ILE A 70 15.59 10.25 0.96
CA ILE A 70 14.52 10.15 -0.07
C ILE A 70 14.37 11.45 -0.85
#